data_AF-A0A9D8JMN1-F1
#
_entry.id   AF-A0A9D8JMN1-F1
#
_cell.length_a   1.000
_cell.length_b   1.000
_cell.length_c   1.000
_cell.angle_alpha   90.00
_cell.angle_beta   90.00
_cell.angle_gamma   90.00
#
_symmetry.space_group_name_H-M   'P 1'
#
loop_
_entity.id
_entity.type
_entity.pdbx_description
1 polymer ?
#
loop_
_entity_poly.entity_id
_entity_poly.type
_entity_poly.pdbx_seq_one_letter_code
_entity_poly.pdbx_strand_id
1 'polypeptide(L)'
;MRKANVLGAVFFLFWISGPIFSHHHMDHFKPEGDPDGFGGIQWETELSTLQDMKLSRVDPSYGGIDIYLRAGNAGRIGKVEPKNVEYLFWKGKFTGISIIAEGGSDCESLREVVFEVFGKGKKPYAEQDYFVWDGKIILMSLEFFQDGKGALFRMIYKPILYRMEWGGKKVRVLGPYELNCAQNGNKILVTNWGRNPKHLPARSPALRDEGRRNPGKASSRTNSKQSQMTKS
;
A
#
# COMPACT_ATOMS: atom_id res chain seq x y z
N MET A 1 52.73 -31.37 61.92
CA MET A 1 52.12 -30.12 61.41
C MET A 1 51.95 -30.23 59.90
N ARG A 2 50.70 -30.06 59.40
CA ARG A 2 50.27 -29.47 58.09
C ARG A 2 50.80 -30.13 56.80
N LYS A 3 50.06 -30.36 55.71
CA LYS A 3 48.68 -30.08 55.24
C LYS A 3 48.45 -30.92 53.96
N ALA A 4 47.21 -31.33 53.70
CA ALA A 4 46.74 -31.93 52.45
C ALA A 4 46.44 -30.87 51.37
N ASN A 5 46.50 -31.25 50.09
CA ASN A 5 45.88 -30.61 48.91
C ASN A 5 45.59 -31.78 47.93
N VAL A 6 44.39 -32.35 47.74
CA VAL A 6 43.10 -31.89 47.19
C VAL A 6 43.19 -31.27 45.78
N LEU A 7 42.92 -32.14 44.80
CA LEU A 7 41.98 -32.00 43.69
C LEU A 7 42.12 -30.79 42.74
N GLY A 8 42.53 -31.06 41.49
CA GLY A 8 42.45 -30.12 40.37
C GLY A 8 41.92 -30.82 39.12
N ALA A 9 40.60 -30.78 38.92
CA ALA A 9 39.95 -31.13 37.66
C ALA A 9 39.15 -29.90 37.20
N VAL A 10 39.59 -29.26 36.11
CA VAL A 10 38.84 -28.20 35.44
C VAL A 10 38.91 -28.46 33.93
N PHE A 11 37.87 -29.13 33.42
CA PHE A 11 37.60 -29.27 31.99
C PHE A 11 37.03 -27.95 31.47
N PHE A 12 37.84 -27.18 30.73
CA PHE A 12 37.34 -26.04 29.96
C PHE A 12 36.76 -26.53 28.62
N LEU A 13 35.43 -26.63 28.56
CA LEU A 13 34.70 -26.83 27.32
C LEU A 13 34.77 -25.54 26.48
N PHE A 14 35.62 -25.53 25.47
CA PHE A 14 35.57 -24.57 24.36
C PHE A 14 34.38 -24.91 23.45
N TRP A 15 33.24 -24.31 23.73
CA TRP A 15 32.10 -24.16 22.79
C TRP A 15 31.89 -22.67 22.59
N ILE A 16 32.66 -22.06 21.68
CA ILE A 16 32.54 -20.63 21.39
C ILE A 16 32.24 -20.46 19.90
N SER A 17 31.03 -19.96 19.65
CA SER A 17 30.58 -19.17 18.50
C SER A 17 30.74 -19.77 17.11
N GLY A 18 29.83 -20.67 16.73
CA GLY A 18 29.34 -20.63 15.36
C GLY A 18 28.50 -19.35 15.18
N PRO A 19 28.57 -18.63 14.04
CA PRO A 19 27.65 -17.52 13.80
C PRO A 19 26.26 -18.12 13.78
N ILE A 20 25.46 -17.79 14.79
CA ILE A 20 24.02 -17.97 14.73
C ILE A 20 23.59 -17.02 13.61
N PHE A 21 23.57 -17.54 12.38
CA PHE A 21 22.66 -17.05 11.36
C PHE A 21 21.29 -17.23 11.97
N SER A 22 20.84 -16.20 12.69
CA SER A 22 19.45 -15.99 13.01
C SER A 22 18.75 -16.09 11.67
N HIS A 23 18.23 -17.27 11.38
CA HIS A 23 17.15 -17.42 10.43
C HIS A 23 16.11 -16.47 10.98
N HIS A 24 16.04 -15.28 10.38
CA HIS A 24 14.90 -14.41 10.54
C HIS A 24 13.75 -15.26 10.02
N HIS A 25 13.14 -16.03 10.93
CA HIS A 25 11.78 -16.49 10.81
C HIS A 25 11.04 -15.23 10.38
N MET A 26 10.67 -15.20 9.10
CA MET A 26 9.88 -14.11 8.58
C MET A 26 8.62 -14.15 9.41
N ASP A 27 8.51 -13.21 10.35
CA ASP A 27 7.44 -13.17 11.33
C ASP A 27 6.12 -13.29 10.57
N HIS A 28 5.49 -14.44 10.72
CA HIS A 28 4.18 -14.69 10.17
C HIS A 28 3.26 -13.64 10.77
N PHE A 29 2.42 -13.04 9.92
CA PHE A 29 1.29 -12.21 10.34
C PHE A 29 0.63 -12.86 11.55
N LYS A 30 0.47 -12.11 12.66
CA LYS A 30 -0.14 -12.65 13.88
C LYS A 30 -1.48 -13.30 13.49
N PRO A 31 -1.68 -14.60 13.76
CA PRO A 31 -2.83 -15.35 13.26
C PRO A 31 -4.14 -15.02 13.99
N GLU A 32 -4.24 -13.90 14.71
CA GLU A 32 -5.42 -13.47 15.47
C GLU A 32 -6.65 -13.12 14.60
N GLY A 33 -6.61 -13.47 13.32
CA GLY A 33 -7.71 -13.31 12.37
C GLY A 33 -7.71 -11.94 11.73
N ASP A 34 -8.28 -11.87 10.53
CA ASP A 34 -8.53 -10.58 9.91
C ASP A 34 -9.64 -9.87 10.68
N PRO A 35 -9.53 -8.55 10.91
CA PRO A 35 -10.61 -7.79 11.51
C PRO A 35 -11.86 -7.87 10.62
N ASP A 36 -13.04 -7.99 11.24
CA ASP A 36 -14.35 -8.03 10.56
C ASP A 36 -14.93 -6.62 10.32
N GLY A 37 -14.23 -5.59 10.80
CA GLY A 37 -14.62 -4.20 10.70
C GLY A 37 -13.58 -3.24 11.27
N PHE A 38 -13.99 -1.99 11.47
CA PHE A 38 -13.21 -0.97 12.17
C PHE A 38 -14.12 -0.01 12.92
N GLY A 39 -13.77 0.35 14.16
CA GLY A 39 -14.52 1.34 14.94
C GLY A 39 -15.99 0.96 15.19
N GLY A 40 -16.26 -0.34 15.35
CA GLY A 40 -17.62 -0.86 15.54
C GLY A 40 -18.47 -0.93 14.26
N ILE A 41 -17.88 -0.69 13.08
CA ILE A 41 -18.55 -0.81 11.78
C ILE A 41 -18.01 -2.03 11.07
N GLN A 42 -18.87 -3.01 10.78
CA GLN A 42 -18.49 -4.20 10.04
C GLN A 42 -18.31 -3.90 8.55
N TRP A 43 -17.43 -4.63 7.86
CA TRP A 43 -17.29 -4.51 6.41
C TRP A 43 -18.63 -4.69 5.70
N GLU A 44 -18.80 -4.01 4.57
CA GLU A 44 -20.03 -3.97 3.77
C GLU A 44 -21.25 -3.35 4.45
N THR A 45 -21.12 -2.80 5.66
CA THR A 45 -22.20 -2.03 6.31
C THR A 45 -22.66 -0.89 5.39
N GLU A 46 -23.97 -0.76 5.22
CA GLU A 46 -24.59 0.28 4.41
C GLU A 46 -24.46 1.65 5.10
N LEU A 47 -23.98 2.65 4.37
CA LEU A 47 -23.82 4.02 4.86
C LEU A 47 -25.12 4.58 5.45
N SER A 48 -26.27 4.26 4.86
CA SER A 48 -27.59 4.72 5.31
C SER A 48 -27.97 4.23 6.71
N THR A 49 -27.31 3.19 7.21
CA THR A 49 -27.52 2.65 8.56
C THR A 49 -26.63 3.32 9.61
N LEU A 50 -25.66 4.12 9.18
CA LEU A 50 -24.68 4.76 10.04
C LEU A 50 -25.09 6.21 10.32
N GLN A 51 -24.97 6.59 11.59
CA GLN A 51 -25.16 7.97 12.04
C GLN A 51 -23.82 8.70 12.11
N ASP A 52 -23.87 10.02 12.15
CA ASP A 52 -22.71 10.90 12.38
C ASP A 52 -21.60 10.82 11.31
N MET A 53 -21.96 10.40 10.09
CA MET A 53 -21.06 10.37 8.94
C MET A 53 -21.16 11.66 8.14
N LYS A 54 -20.05 12.37 8.00
CA LYS A 54 -19.93 13.59 7.18
C LYS A 54 -19.06 13.33 5.97
N LEU A 55 -19.63 13.51 4.77
CA LEU A 55 -18.87 13.40 3.52
C LEU A 55 -17.74 14.44 3.53
N SER A 56 -16.52 13.98 3.33
CA SER A 56 -15.32 14.81 3.27
C SER A 56 -14.92 15.08 1.82
N ARG A 57 -14.77 14.02 1.02
CA ARG A 57 -14.42 14.10 -0.40
C ARG A 57 -14.85 12.85 -1.16
N VAL A 58 -14.77 12.92 -2.48
CA VAL A 58 -14.96 11.78 -3.38
C VAL A 58 -13.68 11.55 -4.15
N ASP A 59 -13.16 10.31 -4.12
CA ASP A 59 -12.08 9.87 -4.99
C ASP A 59 -12.69 9.28 -6.28
N PRO A 60 -12.39 9.82 -7.47
CA PRO A 60 -12.98 9.33 -8.72
C PRO A 60 -12.50 7.93 -9.13
N SER A 61 -11.49 7.37 -8.45
CA SER A 61 -10.96 6.04 -8.74
C SER A 61 -12.02 4.96 -8.57
N TYR A 62 -11.93 3.90 -9.37
CA TYR A 62 -12.81 2.72 -9.30
C TYR A 62 -14.32 3.02 -9.39
N GLY A 63 -14.69 4.08 -10.10
CA GLY A 63 -16.07 4.50 -10.27
C GLY A 63 -16.64 5.31 -9.10
N GLY A 64 -15.78 5.83 -8.23
CA GLY A 64 -16.16 6.67 -7.10
C GLY A 64 -16.00 5.95 -5.76
N ILE A 65 -15.14 6.48 -4.89
CA ILE A 65 -15.09 6.13 -3.47
C ILE A 65 -15.42 7.39 -2.67
N ASP A 66 -16.51 7.30 -1.91
CA ASP A 66 -16.92 8.37 -1.03
C ASP A 66 -16.16 8.23 0.29
N ILE A 67 -15.51 9.32 0.70
CA ILE A 67 -14.66 9.35 1.89
C ILE A 67 -15.35 10.20 2.94
N TYR A 68 -15.63 9.59 4.08
CA TYR A 68 -16.36 10.18 5.19
C TYR A 68 -15.47 10.36 6.41
N LEU A 69 -15.79 11.38 7.20
CA LEU A 69 -15.32 11.55 8.56
C LEU A 69 -16.48 11.23 9.50
N ARG A 70 -16.21 10.52 10.59
CA ARG A 70 -17.19 10.21 11.62
C ARG A 70 -17.03 11.18 12.80
N ALA A 71 -18.10 11.80 13.25
CA ALA A 71 -18.06 12.58 14.48
C ALA A 71 -18.03 11.65 15.71
N GLY A 72 -17.30 12.04 16.76
CA GLY A 72 -17.15 11.26 17.99
C GLY A 72 -15.94 10.33 17.98
N ASN A 73 -16.04 9.21 18.70
CA ASN A 73 -14.90 8.30 18.91
C ASN A 73 -14.52 7.59 17.60
N ALA A 74 -13.34 7.92 17.09
CA ALA A 74 -12.77 7.23 15.94
C ALA A 74 -12.23 5.88 16.43
N GLY A 75 -12.54 4.78 15.72
CA GLY A 75 -12.11 3.44 16.13
C GLY A 75 -10.64 3.38 16.55
N ARG A 76 -10.32 2.50 17.51
CA ARG A 76 -8.97 2.40 18.09
C ARG A 76 -8.12 1.37 17.34
N ILE A 77 -6.82 1.62 17.26
CA ILE A 77 -5.83 0.59 16.93
C ILE A 77 -5.02 0.33 18.19
N GLY A 78 -5.12 -0.89 18.71
CA GLY A 78 -4.53 -1.23 20.00
C GLY A 78 -5.04 -0.28 21.08
N LYS A 79 -4.13 0.46 21.71
CA LYS A 79 -4.46 1.42 22.78
C LYS A 79 -4.70 2.85 22.28
N VAL A 80 -4.41 3.14 21.01
CA VAL A 80 -4.41 4.51 20.47
C VAL A 80 -5.69 4.80 19.72
N GLU A 81 -6.23 6.01 19.96
CA GLU A 81 -7.33 6.60 19.21
C GLU A 81 -6.75 7.57 18.17
N PRO A 82 -6.78 7.24 16.87
CA PRO A 82 -6.21 8.09 15.84
C PRO A 82 -7.05 9.34 15.61
N LYS A 83 -6.39 10.49 15.41
CA LYS A 83 -7.06 11.78 15.22
C LYS A 83 -7.75 11.91 13.87
N ASN A 84 -7.13 11.38 12.81
CA ASN A 84 -7.61 11.53 11.42
C ASN A 84 -7.92 10.16 10.83
N VAL A 85 -9.15 9.69 11.05
CA VAL A 85 -9.67 8.46 10.44
C VAL A 85 -10.67 8.81 9.35
N GLU A 86 -10.36 8.35 8.15
CA GLU A 86 -11.23 8.44 6.99
C GLU A 86 -11.88 7.08 6.73
N TYR A 87 -13.20 7.09 6.60
CA TYR A 87 -14.00 5.90 6.31
C TYR A 87 -14.33 5.88 4.82
N LEU A 88 -13.94 4.81 4.14
CA LEU A 88 -14.10 4.66 2.71
C LEU A 88 -15.38 3.89 2.44
N PHE A 89 -16.23 4.42 1.55
CA PHE A 89 -17.45 3.78 1.09
C PHE A 89 -17.41 3.65 -0.43
N TRP A 90 -17.67 2.44 -0.92
CA TRP A 90 -17.83 2.20 -2.36
C TRP A 90 -19.24 1.74 -2.63
N LYS A 91 -19.95 2.49 -3.50
CA LYS A 91 -21.38 2.28 -3.77
C LYS A 91 -22.22 2.18 -2.48
N GLY A 92 -21.95 3.05 -1.52
CA GLY A 92 -22.66 3.10 -0.24
C GLY A 92 -22.25 2.05 0.79
N LYS A 93 -21.34 1.12 0.47
CA LYS A 93 -20.89 0.06 1.39
C LYS A 93 -19.53 0.36 2.01
N PHE A 94 -19.40 0.17 3.32
CA PHE A 94 -18.15 0.35 4.04
C PHE A 94 -17.07 -0.62 3.53
N THR A 95 -15.98 -0.08 3.01
CA THR A 95 -14.95 -0.86 2.30
C THR A 95 -13.59 -0.83 2.97
N GLY A 96 -13.34 0.12 3.86
CA GLY A 96 -12.02 0.31 4.41
C GLY A 96 -11.86 1.63 5.14
N ILE A 97 -10.66 1.83 5.67
CA ILE A 97 -10.27 3.05 6.37
C ILE A 97 -8.90 3.53 5.90
N SER A 98 -8.67 4.83 6.07
CA SER A 98 -7.35 5.46 5.98
C SER A 98 -7.09 6.24 7.27
N ILE A 99 -5.91 6.08 7.84
CA ILE A 99 -5.44 6.84 9.00
C ILE A 99 -4.24 7.65 8.57
N ILE A 100 -4.33 8.96 8.78
CA ILE A 100 -3.30 9.91 8.38
C ILE A 100 -2.63 10.47 9.64
N ALA A 101 -1.32 10.29 9.74
CA ALA A 101 -0.51 10.94 10.76
C ALA A 101 0.41 11.97 10.11
N GLU A 102 0.54 13.13 10.76
CA GLU A 102 1.38 14.23 10.33
C GLU A 102 2.33 14.62 11.46
N GLY A 103 3.60 14.87 11.12
CA GLY A 103 4.66 15.12 12.08
C GLY A 103 5.33 13.82 12.56
N GLY A 104 6.64 13.91 12.81
CA GLY A 104 7.46 12.74 13.11
C GLY A 104 6.98 11.94 14.33
N SER A 105 6.55 12.61 15.41
CA SER A 105 6.04 11.94 16.62
C SER A 105 4.77 11.13 16.36
N ASP A 106 3.82 11.69 15.62
CA ASP A 106 2.54 11.02 15.33
C ASP A 106 2.76 9.87 14.32
N CYS A 107 3.72 10.03 13.39
CA CYS A 107 4.13 8.98 12.46
C CYS A 107 4.78 7.79 13.16
N GLU A 108 5.74 8.03 14.07
CA GLU A 108 6.37 6.96 14.86
C GLU A 108 5.34 6.28 15.76
N SER A 109 4.47 7.06 16.42
CA SER A 109 3.40 6.50 17.26
C SER A 109 2.46 5.59 16.47
N LEU A 110 2.08 5.99 15.24
CA LEU A 110 1.27 5.15 14.37
C LEU A 110 2.03 3.87 13.96
N ARG A 111 3.32 3.96 13.66
CA ARG A 111 4.17 2.81 13.32
C ARG A 111 4.18 1.77 14.45
N GLU A 112 4.52 2.22 15.65
CA GLU A 112 4.67 1.36 16.82
C GLU A 112 3.38 0.62 17.12
N VAL A 113 2.25 1.33 17.10
CA VAL A 113 0.92 0.75 17.36
C VAL A 113 0.51 -0.24 16.28
N VAL A 114 0.70 0.09 15.00
CA VAL A 114 0.40 -0.84 13.90
C VAL A 114 1.26 -2.10 14.00
N PHE A 115 2.55 -1.96 14.35
CA PHE A 115 3.46 -3.09 14.50
C PHE A 115 3.16 -3.93 15.76
N GLU A 116 2.75 -3.31 16.86
CA GLU A 116 2.31 -4.01 18.07
C GLU A 116 1.09 -4.91 17.78
N VAL A 117 0.09 -4.35 17.08
CA VAL A 117 -1.18 -5.01 16.80
C VAL A 117 -1.04 -6.06 15.70
N PHE A 118 -0.48 -5.71 14.54
CA PHE A 118 -0.48 -6.55 13.34
C PHE A 118 0.86 -7.25 13.07
N GLY A 119 1.90 -6.96 13.86
CA GLY A 119 3.28 -7.35 13.56
C GLY A 119 3.93 -6.42 12.53
N LYS A 120 5.21 -6.64 12.21
CA LYS A 120 6.02 -5.73 11.35
C LYS A 120 5.54 -5.63 9.90
N GLY A 121 4.78 -6.61 9.42
CA GLY A 121 4.37 -6.70 8.01
C GLY A 121 5.53 -7.03 7.07
N LYS A 122 5.20 -7.26 5.80
CA LYS A 122 6.20 -7.48 4.74
C LYS A 122 6.63 -6.13 4.17
N LYS A 123 7.93 -5.96 3.94
CA LYS A 123 8.51 -4.79 3.27
C LYS A 123 8.87 -5.17 1.82
N PRO A 124 7.98 -5.00 0.83
CA PRO A 124 8.24 -5.48 -0.54
C PRO A 124 9.33 -4.67 -1.26
N TYR A 125 9.62 -3.46 -0.81
CA TYR A 125 10.66 -2.59 -1.38
C TYR A 125 11.66 -2.23 -0.29
N ALA A 126 12.93 -2.63 -0.44
CA ALA A 126 13.97 -2.37 0.58
C ALA A 126 14.13 -0.87 0.90
N GLU A 127 14.09 -0.04 -0.14
CA GLU A 127 14.35 1.40 -0.09
C GLU A 127 13.14 2.26 0.32
N GLN A 128 11.95 1.68 0.46
CA GLN A 128 10.74 2.44 0.80
C GLN A 128 10.21 1.95 2.13
N ASP A 129 9.91 2.87 3.05
CA ASP A 129 9.18 2.55 4.26
C ASP A 129 7.69 2.33 3.95
N TYR A 130 7.47 1.20 3.31
CA TYR A 130 6.19 0.69 2.88
C TYR A 130 6.05 -0.76 3.37
N PHE A 131 5.06 -0.99 4.22
CA PHE A 131 4.79 -2.27 4.85
C PHE A 131 3.42 -2.77 4.44
N VAL A 132 3.29 -4.07 4.22
CA VAL A 132 2.06 -4.73 3.75
C VAL A 132 1.72 -5.91 4.62
N TRP A 133 0.45 -6.02 4.99
CA TRP A 133 -0.14 -7.20 5.60
C TRP A 133 -1.22 -7.72 4.66
N ASP A 134 -1.02 -8.96 4.20
CA ASP A 134 -1.90 -9.61 3.24
C ASP A 134 -2.72 -10.68 3.97
N GLY A 135 -3.86 -10.26 4.50
CA GLY A 135 -4.82 -11.12 5.17
C GLY A 135 -5.68 -11.91 4.17
N LYS A 136 -6.53 -12.80 4.71
CA LYS A 136 -7.49 -13.59 3.93
C LYS A 136 -8.55 -12.71 3.26
N ILE A 137 -9.14 -11.80 4.01
CA ILE A 137 -10.21 -10.89 3.59
C ILE A 137 -9.82 -9.41 3.70
N ILE A 138 -8.69 -9.08 4.31
CA ILE A 138 -8.22 -7.70 4.47
C ILE A 138 -6.83 -7.53 3.88
N LEU A 139 -6.63 -6.42 3.15
CA LEU A 139 -5.32 -5.94 2.72
C LEU A 139 -5.00 -4.68 3.52
N MET A 140 -3.86 -4.66 4.20
CA MET A 140 -3.40 -3.48 4.94
C MET A 140 -2.06 -3.00 4.42
N SER A 141 -1.85 -1.70 4.49
CA SER A 141 -0.56 -1.10 4.17
C SER A 141 -0.25 0.09 5.05
N LEU A 142 1.02 0.27 5.37
CA LEU A 142 1.56 1.43 6.07
C LEU A 142 2.64 2.05 5.18
N GLU A 143 2.44 3.29 4.76
CA GLU A 143 3.37 4.05 3.92
C GLU A 143 3.85 5.29 4.68
N PHE A 144 5.16 5.53 4.70
CA PHE A 144 5.75 6.78 5.16
C PHE A 144 6.13 7.64 3.96
N PHE A 145 5.90 8.95 4.06
CA PHE A 145 6.21 9.92 3.01
C PHE A 145 6.84 11.19 3.61
N GLN A 146 7.40 12.04 2.74
CA GLN A 146 8.08 13.29 3.13
C GLN A 146 9.19 13.07 4.19
N ASP A 147 10.05 12.08 3.96
CA ASP A 147 11.16 11.74 4.86
C ASP A 147 10.71 11.43 6.30
N GLY A 148 9.58 10.74 6.45
CA GLY A 148 9.02 10.34 7.75
C GLY A 148 8.16 11.41 8.44
N LYS A 149 7.86 12.52 7.76
CA LYS A 149 6.98 13.58 8.30
C LYS A 149 5.49 13.30 8.08
N GLY A 150 5.15 12.32 7.27
CA GLY A 150 3.77 11.85 7.11
C GLY A 150 3.71 10.33 7.05
N ALA A 151 2.62 9.77 7.56
CA ALA A 151 2.34 8.35 7.49
C ALA A 151 0.88 8.11 7.13
N LEU A 152 0.64 7.08 6.33
CA LEU A 152 -0.68 6.65 5.90
C LEU A 152 -0.83 5.16 6.12
N PHE A 153 -1.72 4.81 7.04
CA PHE A 153 -2.15 3.43 7.25
C PHE A 153 -3.50 3.21 6.56
N ARG A 154 -3.63 2.12 5.79
CA ARG A 154 -4.87 1.74 5.11
C ARG A 154 -5.25 0.32 5.47
N MET A 155 -6.55 0.09 5.62
CA MET A 155 -7.14 -1.25 5.68
C MET A 155 -8.26 -1.33 4.65
N ILE A 156 -8.22 -2.31 3.75
CA ILE A 156 -9.20 -2.45 2.67
C ILE A 156 -9.74 -3.88 2.65
N TYR A 157 -11.07 -4.01 2.59
CA TYR A 157 -11.77 -5.28 2.46
C TYR A 157 -11.58 -5.89 1.06
N LYS A 158 -10.80 -6.97 0.94
CA LYS A 158 -10.39 -7.56 -0.34
C LYS A 158 -11.54 -7.97 -1.26
N PRO A 159 -12.66 -8.55 -0.77
CA PRO A 159 -13.77 -8.94 -1.64
C PRO A 159 -14.34 -7.80 -2.49
N ILE A 160 -14.24 -6.55 -2.02
CA ILE A 160 -14.72 -5.39 -2.78
C ILE A 160 -13.70 -4.90 -3.82
N LEU A 161 -12.39 -5.13 -3.61
CA LEU A 161 -11.34 -4.79 -4.58
C LEU A 161 -11.57 -5.55 -5.88
N TYR A 162 -11.89 -6.85 -5.77
CA TYR A 162 -12.28 -7.66 -6.93
C TYR A 162 -13.56 -7.19 -7.62
N ARG A 163 -14.41 -6.37 -6.99
CA ARG A 163 -15.60 -5.78 -7.64
C ARG A 163 -15.31 -4.41 -8.24
N MET A 164 -14.47 -3.62 -7.56
CA MET A 164 -13.95 -2.32 -8.01
C MET A 164 -13.17 -2.46 -9.33
N GLU A 165 -12.30 -3.47 -9.41
CA GLU A 165 -11.46 -3.74 -10.59
C GLU A 165 -12.26 -4.11 -11.84
N TRP A 166 -13.49 -4.61 -11.67
CA TRP A 166 -14.30 -5.16 -12.76
C TRP A 166 -15.31 -4.16 -13.35
N GLY A 167 -15.35 -2.93 -12.84
CA GLY A 167 -16.24 -1.86 -13.27
C GLY A 167 -15.90 -1.18 -14.60
N GLY A 168 -15.25 -1.85 -15.56
CA GLY A 168 -15.18 -1.31 -16.93
C GLY A 168 -14.20 -1.93 -17.94
N LYS A 169 -13.06 -2.51 -17.55
CA LYS A 169 -12.14 -3.20 -18.48
C LYS A 169 -11.37 -4.32 -17.79
N LYS A 170 -11.21 -5.47 -18.47
CA LYS A 170 -10.42 -6.63 -18.01
C LYS A 170 -8.98 -6.21 -17.69
N VAL A 171 -8.60 -6.29 -16.42
CA VAL A 171 -7.20 -6.23 -15.97
C VAL A 171 -6.71 -7.67 -15.76
N ARG A 172 -5.56 -8.02 -16.33
CA ARG A 172 -4.88 -9.28 -15.99
C ARG A 172 -4.13 -9.06 -14.68
N VAL A 173 -4.63 -9.68 -13.61
CA VAL A 173 -3.90 -9.79 -12.34
C VAL A 173 -2.70 -10.70 -12.58
N LEU A 174 -1.47 -10.16 -12.49
CA LEU A 174 -0.23 -10.92 -12.71
C LEU A 174 0.46 -11.37 -11.41
N GLY A 175 -0.23 -11.25 -10.27
CA GLY A 175 0.23 -11.72 -8.98
C GLY A 175 -0.26 -10.83 -7.84
N PRO A 176 -0.07 -11.24 -6.57
CA PRO A 176 -0.65 -10.57 -5.39
C PRO A 176 -0.16 -9.14 -5.15
N TYR A 177 0.83 -8.65 -5.91
CA TYR A 177 1.41 -7.31 -5.73
C TYR A 177 1.52 -6.50 -7.04
N GLU A 178 1.00 -7.00 -8.17
CA GLU A 178 1.01 -6.28 -9.46
C GLU A 178 -0.41 -6.22 -10.08
N LEU A 179 -1.12 -5.11 -9.90
CA LEU A 179 -2.33 -4.81 -10.67
C LEU A 179 -1.98 -4.12 -11.97
N ASN A 180 -1.77 -4.90 -13.03
CA ASN A 180 -1.42 -4.33 -14.32
C ASN A 180 -2.65 -3.76 -15.03
N CYS A 181 -3.06 -2.53 -14.71
CA CYS A 181 -4.11 -1.84 -15.47
C CYS A 181 -3.66 -1.66 -16.93
N ALA A 182 -4.14 -2.53 -17.81
CA ALA A 182 -3.83 -2.52 -19.22
C ALA A 182 -4.52 -1.34 -19.93
N GLN A 183 -3.95 -0.15 -19.82
CA GLN A 183 -4.00 0.86 -20.86
C GLN A 183 -2.58 1.40 -21.09
N ASN A 184 -2.04 1.15 -22.28
CA ASN A 184 -0.76 1.68 -22.80
C ASN A 184 0.55 1.07 -22.28
N GLY A 185 0.56 -0.15 -21.75
CA GLY A 185 1.82 -0.85 -21.42
C GLY A 185 2.58 -0.27 -20.21
N ASN A 186 1.92 0.55 -19.39
CA ASN A 186 2.48 1.03 -18.13
C ASN A 186 1.93 0.19 -16.96
N LYS A 187 2.82 -0.37 -16.14
CA LYS A 187 2.47 -1.00 -14.86
C LYS A 187 1.86 0.05 -13.92
N ILE A 188 0.63 -0.18 -13.46
CA ILE A 188 0.04 0.62 -12.38
C ILE A 188 0.28 -0.14 -11.07
N LEU A 189 1.07 0.43 -10.18
CA LEU A 189 1.17 -0.12 -8.83
C LEU A 189 -0.12 0.22 -8.06
N VAL A 190 -0.62 -0.74 -7.29
CA VAL A 190 -1.77 -0.61 -6.37
C VAL A 190 -1.57 0.51 -5.34
N THR A 191 -0.41 1.15 -5.31
CA THR A 191 0.05 2.11 -4.30
C THR A 191 -0.16 3.58 -4.68
N ASN A 192 -0.64 3.90 -5.89
CA ASN A 192 -0.76 5.31 -6.34
C ASN A 192 -2.08 6.01 -5.95
N TRP A 193 -2.69 5.62 -4.83
CA TRP A 193 -3.84 6.31 -4.27
C TRP A 193 -3.40 7.61 -3.59
N GLY A 194 -3.78 8.76 -4.15
CA GLY A 194 -3.60 10.08 -3.54
C GLY A 194 -2.30 10.83 -3.87
N ARG A 195 -1.40 10.31 -4.71
CA ARG A 195 -0.25 11.10 -5.18
C ARG A 195 -0.65 12.03 -6.33
N ASN A 196 -0.34 13.32 -6.19
CA ASN A 196 -0.35 14.26 -7.29
C ASN A 196 0.62 13.77 -8.40
N PRO A 197 0.16 13.56 -9.65
CA PRO A 197 0.97 13.00 -10.74
C PRO A 197 2.29 13.73 -11.02
N LYS A 198 2.41 15.00 -10.60
CA LYS A 198 3.58 15.85 -10.82
C LYS A 198 4.85 15.43 -10.05
N HIS A 199 4.74 14.53 -9.08
CA HIS A 199 5.86 14.10 -8.23
C HIS A 199 6.28 12.64 -8.45
N LEU A 200 5.88 12.03 -9.57
CA LEU A 200 6.41 10.73 -9.97
C LEU A 200 7.88 10.91 -10.41
N PRO A 201 8.83 10.07 -9.95
CA PRO A 201 10.20 10.11 -10.46
C PRO A 201 10.18 9.88 -11.98
N ALA A 202 11.00 10.67 -12.70
CA ALA A 202 11.14 10.53 -14.14
C ALA A 202 11.50 9.09 -14.50
N ARG A 203 10.90 8.58 -15.58
CA ARG A 203 11.04 7.20 -16.08
C ARG A 203 12.51 6.76 -16.09
N SER A 204 12.78 5.57 -15.57
CA SER A 204 14.06 4.89 -15.74
C SER A 204 14.30 4.62 -17.24
N PRO A 205 15.45 5.00 -17.85
CA PRO A 205 15.64 4.97 -19.30
C PRO A 205 15.85 3.58 -19.94
N ALA A 206 15.87 2.50 -19.16
CA ALA A 206 16.32 1.20 -19.63
C ALA A 206 15.14 0.30 -20.02
N LEU A 207 14.64 0.46 -21.25
CA LEU A 207 14.00 -0.60 -22.06
C LEU A 207 13.85 -0.06 -23.49
N ARG A 208 14.97 -0.08 -24.22
CA ARG A 208 15.01 0.21 -25.66
C ARG A 208 14.97 -1.14 -26.38
N ASP A 209 13.77 -1.59 -26.69
CA ASP A 209 13.53 -2.74 -27.58
C ASP A 209 12.96 -2.19 -28.89
N GLU A 210 13.81 -2.09 -29.92
CA GLU A 210 13.35 -1.92 -31.31
C GLU A 210 14.22 -2.76 -32.24
N GLY A 211 13.98 -4.07 -32.20
CA GLY A 211 14.15 -4.94 -33.35
C GLY A 211 12.84 -5.08 -34.10
N ARG A 212 12.57 -4.26 -35.13
CA ARG A 212 11.62 -4.61 -36.19
C ARG A 212 12.05 -4.09 -37.56
N ARG A 213 12.29 -5.05 -38.45
CA ARG A 213 12.48 -4.86 -39.89
C ARG A 213 11.13 -4.69 -40.61
N ASN A 214 11.22 -3.93 -41.71
CA ASN A 214 10.55 -4.09 -43.01
C ASN A 214 9.07 -3.68 -43.17
N PRO A 215 8.59 -3.44 -44.42
CA PRO A 215 9.28 -2.91 -45.61
C PRO A 215 8.44 -1.87 -46.43
N GLY A 216 9.12 -1.09 -47.28
CA GLY A 216 8.71 -0.91 -48.68
C GLY A 216 7.69 0.19 -49.08
N LYS A 217 8.13 0.95 -50.10
CA LYS A 217 7.36 1.73 -51.11
C LYS A 217 6.73 3.05 -50.64
N ALA A 218 6.65 4.12 -51.42
CA ALA A 218 7.27 4.55 -52.67
C ALA A 218 6.85 6.02 -52.87
N SER A 219 7.79 6.86 -53.33
CA SER A 219 7.63 7.83 -54.43
C SER A 219 6.34 8.68 -54.55
N SER A 220 6.46 10.00 -54.34
CA SER A 220 6.17 11.09 -55.32
C SER A 220 6.10 12.44 -54.58
N ARG A 221 7.08 13.34 -54.76
CA ARG A 221 7.11 14.46 -55.75
C ARG A 221 6.00 15.52 -55.62
N THR A 222 6.41 16.66 -55.07
CA THR A 222 6.28 18.06 -55.58
C THR A 222 4.94 18.63 -56.08
N ASN A 223 4.49 19.71 -55.43
CA ASN A 223 4.18 21.08 -55.96
C ASN A 223 3.13 21.76 -55.04
N SER A 224 3.37 22.93 -54.44
CA SER A 224 3.52 24.30 -54.97
C SER A 224 2.20 24.95 -55.46
N LYS A 225 2.03 26.23 -55.05
CA LYS A 225 1.01 27.25 -55.38
C LYS A 225 -0.31 27.18 -54.58
N GLN A 226 -0.75 28.19 -53.81
CA GLN A 226 -0.86 29.66 -53.99
C GLN A 226 -1.98 30.08 -54.95
N SER A 227 -3.12 30.52 -54.40
CA SER A 227 -3.99 31.66 -54.81
C SER A 227 -5.24 31.65 -53.91
N GLN A 228 -5.49 32.61 -53.02
CA GLN A 228 -6.29 33.84 -53.24
C GLN A 228 -7.50 33.67 -54.18
N MET A 229 -8.73 33.81 -53.65
CA MET A 229 -9.64 34.94 -53.94
C MET A 229 -11.05 34.76 -53.33
N THR A 230 -11.48 35.84 -52.66
CA THR A 230 -12.82 36.48 -52.63
C THR A 230 -14.10 35.66 -52.40
N LYS A 231 -14.87 36.07 -51.38
CA LYS A 231 -16.21 36.68 -51.52
C LYS A 231 -16.85 36.89 -50.14
N SER A 232 -17.02 38.15 -49.73
CA SER A 232 -18.25 38.78 -49.22
C SER A 232 -17.94 40.15 -48.63
#